data_AF-A0A3G6T8V2-F1
#
_entry.id   AF-A0A3G6T8V2-F1
#
_cell.length_a   1.000
_cell.length_b   1.000
_cell.length_c   1.000
_cell.angle_alpha   90.00
_cell.angle_beta   90.00
_cell.angle_gamma   90.00
#
_symmetry.space_group_name_H-M   'P 1'
#
loop_
_entity.id
_entity.type
_entity.pdbx_description
1 polymer ?
#
loop_
_entity_poly.entity_id
_entity_poly.type
_entity_poly.pdbx_seq_one_letter_code
_entity_poly.pdbx_strand_id
1 'polypeptide(L)'
;MKIRLLLGTLLFTAATANAQLATINEDFQTFTAGNTAPWPQNNWSNIQNTTSGPWVYASGTTNKFIQYYSFSAANTAGYLITPQIIAPDGNKTLTFKAALTTGSASGATGTIEIGLVDNTTDMSTFTAIGNSINLTAGIVQYSVPVPPSSKQYIAFKITGSNMHTAIQIDDVVYNSSSSLGIKENTTSRDDIRFSLNTDNTALLFFTKKQLRNIQIHSASGQMVAEGKPNGDSFSINKLQTGLYYISIETVDGRIIPSKFIKK
;
A
#
# COMPACT_ATOMS: atom_id res chain seq x y z
N MET A 1 -48.98 6.43 -25.93
CA MET A 1 -47.92 5.41 -26.14
C MET A 1 -46.80 6.08 -26.94
N LYS A 2 -45.66 6.40 -26.33
CA LYS A 2 -44.45 5.56 -26.16
C LYS A 2 -43.65 5.36 -27.46
N ILE A 3 -42.74 6.30 -27.74
CA ILE A 3 -41.41 6.06 -28.36
C ILE A 3 -40.47 7.11 -27.69
N ARG A 4 -40.34 7.15 -26.37
CA ARG A 4 -39.25 6.55 -25.57
C ARG A 4 -37.87 6.59 -26.25
N LEU A 5 -37.13 7.66 -25.91
CA LEU A 5 -35.74 7.63 -25.42
C LEU A 5 -35.05 6.27 -25.58
N LEU A 6 -34.22 6.08 -26.62
CA LEU A 6 -33.39 4.88 -26.68
C LEU A 6 -32.05 5.02 -27.43
N LEU A 7 -31.46 6.22 -27.51
CA LEU A 7 -30.12 6.38 -28.08
C LEU A 7 -29.12 7.18 -27.21
N GLY A 8 -29.51 7.59 -25.99
CA GLY A 8 -28.64 8.37 -25.10
C GLY A 8 -27.93 7.59 -23.98
N THR A 9 -28.19 6.30 -23.83
CA THR A 9 -27.78 5.51 -22.64
C THR A 9 -26.77 4.39 -22.92
N LEU A 10 -26.16 4.33 -24.12
CA LEU A 10 -25.29 3.21 -24.51
C LEU A 10 -23.81 3.58 -24.75
N LEU A 11 -23.26 4.62 -24.10
CA LEU A 11 -21.83 4.96 -24.19
C LEU A 11 -21.14 5.33 -22.86
N PHE A 12 -21.77 5.03 -21.72
CA PHE A 12 -21.07 5.02 -20.43
C PHE A 12 -21.04 3.59 -19.86
N THR A 13 -20.59 2.62 -20.66
CA THR A 13 -19.84 1.50 -20.09
C THR A 13 -18.56 2.11 -19.54
N ALA A 14 -18.52 2.24 -18.22
CA ALA A 14 -17.41 2.80 -17.48
C ALA A 14 -16.09 2.21 -17.99
N ALA A 15 -15.33 3.01 -18.74
CA ALA A 15 -13.90 2.92 -18.68
C ALA A 15 -13.53 3.32 -17.26
N THR A 16 -13.56 2.37 -16.33
CA THR A 16 -12.81 2.49 -15.08
C THR A 16 -11.37 2.49 -15.53
N ALA A 17 -10.82 3.67 -15.82
CA ALA A 17 -9.40 3.85 -15.95
C ALA A 17 -8.80 3.34 -14.63
N ASN A 18 -8.19 2.16 -14.66
CA ASN A 18 -7.43 1.66 -13.52
C ASN A 18 -6.30 2.65 -13.31
N ALA A 19 -6.43 3.49 -12.28
CA ALA A 19 -5.37 4.42 -11.94
C ALA A 19 -4.15 3.59 -11.53
N GLN A 20 -3.02 3.80 -12.22
CA GLN A 20 -1.75 3.22 -11.81
C GLN A 20 -1.44 3.67 -10.39
N LEU A 21 -1.19 2.72 -9.50
CA LEU A 21 -0.91 2.99 -8.10
C LEU A 21 0.58 3.28 -7.89
N ALA A 22 0.88 4.41 -7.24
CA ALA A 22 2.25 4.73 -6.81
C ALA A 22 2.69 3.90 -5.60
N THR A 23 1.72 3.46 -4.79
CA THR A 23 1.85 2.76 -3.52
C THR A 23 0.74 1.72 -3.37
N ILE A 24 0.97 0.66 -2.61
CA ILE A 24 -0.03 -0.32 -2.17
C ILE A 24 0.08 -0.46 -0.66
N ASN A 25 -1.06 -0.53 0.02
CA ASN A 25 -1.17 -0.89 1.43
C ASN A 25 -2.47 -1.68 1.59
N GLU A 26 -2.37 -3.00 1.54
CA GLU A 26 -3.50 -3.93 1.51
C GLU A 26 -3.40 -4.92 2.67
N ASP A 27 -4.42 -4.93 3.52
CA ASP A 27 -4.61 -5.85 4.65
C ASP A 27 -5.70 -6.90 4.36
N PHE A 28 -6.29 -6.88 3.15
CA PHE A 28 -7.33 -7.79 2.66
C PHE A 28 -8.64 -7.80 3.47
N GLN A 29 -8.81 -6.90 4.44
CA GLN A 29 -9.95 -6.91 5.35
C GLN A 29 -11.28 -6.66 4.62
N THR A 30 -11.22 -5.92 3.52
CA THR A 30 -12.38 -5.58 2.68
C THR A 30 -12.74 -6.68 1.67
N PHE A 31 -11.93 -7.74 1.54
CA PHE A 31 -12.17 -8.78 0.55
C PHE A 31 -13.35 -9.66 0.96
N THR A 32 -14.09 -10.15 -0.03
CA THR A 32 -15.06 -11.23 0.13
C THR A 32 -14.30 -12.56 0.21
N ALA A 33 -14.43 -13.24 1.34
CA ALA A 33 -13.74 -14.51 1.58
C ALA A 33 -14.43 -15.70 0.90
N GLY A 34 -13.64 -16.72 0.55
CA GLY A 34 -14.11 -17.98 -0.05
C GLY A 34 -13.43 -18.29 -1.38
N ASN A 35 -13.21 -19.58 -1.66
CA ASN A 35 -12.57 -20.04 -2.90
C ASN A 35 -13.45 -19.87 -4.15
N THR A 36 -14.74 -19.60 -3.96
CA THR A 36 -15.72 -19.27 -5.00
C THR A 36 -16.06 -17.78 -5.05
N ALA A 37 -15.45 -16.94 -4.21
CA ALA A 37 -15.67 -15.50 -4.23
C ALA A 37 -15.29 -14.92 -5.60
N PRO A 38 -16.00 -13.89 -6.09
CA PRO A 38 -15.69 -13.27 -7.38
C PRO A 38 -14.32 -12.58 -7.33
N TRP A 39 -13.59 -12.65 -8.44
CA TRP A 39 -12.33 -11.94 -8.69
C TRP A 39 -12.42 -11.23 -10.05
N PRO A 40 -11.75 -10.08 -10.25
CA PRO A 40 -10.85 -9.39 -9.31
C PRO A 40 -11.58 -8.72 -8.13
N GLN A 41 -10.84 -8.43 -7.05
CA GLN A 41 -11.32 -7.68 -5.88
C GLN A 41 -10.36 -6.53 -5.59
N ASN A 42 -10.87 -5.30 -5.45
CA ASN A 42 -10.03 -4.10 -5.26
C ASN A 42 -8.88 -3.99 -6.29
N ASN A 43 -9.13 -4.38 -7.55
CA ASN A 43 -8.15 -4.49 -8.64
C ASN A 43 -7.01 -5.51 -8.42
N TRP A 44 -7.02 -6.27 -7.33
CA TRP A 44 -6.21 -7.47 -7.20
C TRP A 44 -6.80 -8.59 -8.03
N SER A 45 -5.94 -9.32 -8.71
CA SER A 45 -6.31 -10.48 -9.52
C SER A 45 -5.64 -11.73 -8.96
N ASN A 46 -6.15 -12.88 -9.38
CA ASN A 46 -5.55 -14.17 -9.07
C ASN A 46 -5.53 -15.07 -10.32
N ILE A 47 -4.62 -16.02 -10.32
CA ILE A 47 -4.66 -17.16 -11.23
C ILE A 47 -4.66 -18.41 -10.36
N GLN A 48 -5.71 -19.20 -10.54
CA GLN A 48 -5.99 -20.40 -9.76
C GLN A 48 -6.72 -21.42 -10.63
N ASN A 49 -6.78 -22.67 -10.15
CA ASN A 49 -7.62 -23.71 -10.74
C ASN A 49 -8.69 -24.11 -9.71
N THR A 50 -9.94 -23.74 -10.00
CA THR A 50 -11.07 -23.92 -9.07
C THR A 50 -11.53 -25.38 -8.95
N THR A 51 -11.14 -26.27 -9.87
CA THR A 51 -11.55 -27.68 -9.87
C THR A 51 -10.63 -28.56 -9.02
N SER A 52 -9.31 -28.49 -9.24
CA SER A 52 -8.32 -29.35 -8.59
C SER A 52 -7.30 -28.60 -7.74
N GLY A 53 -7.43 -27.28 -7.64
CA GLY A 53 -6.40 -26.43 -7.05
C GLY A 53 -5.20 -26.22 -8.00
N PRO A 54 -4.25 -25.35 -7.59
CA PRO A 54 -4.30 -24.61 -6.34
C PRO A 54 -5.36 -23.51 -6.38
N TRP A 55 -6.00 -23.26 -5.23
CA TRP A 55 -6.86 -22.11 -5.01
C TRP A 55 -6.04 -20.96 -4.44
N VAL A 56 -6.34 -19.73 -4.85
CA VAL A 56 -5.74 -18.50 -4.32
C VAL A 56 -6.87 -17.53 -4.03
N TYR A 57 -7.22 -17.33 -2.76
CA TYR A 57 -8.45 -16.63 -2.40
C TYR A 57 -8.34 -15.94 -1.05
N ALA A 58 -9.16 -14.93 -0.80
CA ALA A 58 -9.27 -14.35 0.54
C ALA A 58 -9.93 -15.36 1.49
N SER A 59 -9.31 -15.59 2.63
CA SER A 59 -9.80 -16.50 3.67
C SER A 59 -9.86 -15.75 5.00
N GLY A 60 -10.44 -16.38 6.03
CA GLY A 60 -10.65 -15.79 7.34
C GLY A 60 -12.01 -15.10 7.47
N THR A 61 -12.40 -14.85 8.72
CA THR A 61 -13.69 -14.23 9.07
C THR A 61 -13.48 -12.81 9.61
N THR A 62 -12.77 -12.69 10.74
CA THR A 62 -12.47 -11.42 11.40
C THR A 62 -11.14 -10.82 10.91
N ASN A 63 -10.11 -11.65 10.77
CA ASN A 63 -8.84 -11.28 10.16
C ASN A 63 -8.72 -12.04 8.86
N LYS A 64 -8.78 -11.32 7.75
CA LYS A 64 -8.72 -11.85 6.40
C LYS A 64 -7.31 -11.75 5.87
N PHE A 65 -6.97 -12.69 5.01
CA PHE A 65 -5.66 -12.81 4.37
C PHE A 65 -5.85 -13.56 3.06
N ILE A 66 -4.85 -13.54 2.19
CA ILE A 66 -4.83 -14.39 1.01
C ILE A 66 -4.34 -15.78 1.38
N GLN A 67 -5.12 -16.79 1.05
CA GLN A 67 -4.81 -18.20 1.20
C GLN A 67 -4.49 -18.79 -0.17
N TYR A 68 -3.29 -19.34 -0.32
CA TYR A 68 -3.00 -20.37 -1.31
C TYR A 68 -3.31 -21.74 -0.68
N TYR A 69 -4.04 -22.59 -1.38
CA TYR A 69 -4.29 -23.96 -0.97
C TYR A 69 -4.15 -24.91 -2.15
N SER A 70 -3.19 -25.84 -2.08
CA SER A 70 -2.90 -26.73 -3.22
C SER A 70 -4.04 -27.69 -3.55
N PHE A 71 -4.91 -28.01 -2.57
CA PHE A 71 -5.93 -29.07 -2.71
C PHE A 71 -5.30 -30.36 -3.26
N SER A 72 -5.57 -30.77 -4.50
CA SER A 72 -4.95 -31.95 -5.12
C SER A 72 -3.75 -31.64 -6.03
N ALA A 73 -3.44 -30.37 -6.27
CA ALA A 73 -2.39 -29.92 -7.19
C ALA A 73 -1.05 -29.65 -6.47
N ALA A 74 -0.37 -30.71 -6.04
CA ALA A 74 0.99 -30.60 -5.54
C ALA A 74 1.94 -30.00 -6.59
N ASN A 75 2.92 -29.21 -6.16
CA ASN A 75 3.95 -28.59 -7.01
C ASN A 75 3.40 -27.73 -8.17
N THR A 76 2.15 -27.26 -8.03
CA THR A 76 1.49 -26.41 -9.04
C THR A 76 1.43 -24.99 -8.52
N ALA A 77 1.76 -24.01 -9.37
CA ALA A 77 1.75 -22.61 -8.97
C ALA A 77 0.34 -22.01 -8.98
N GLY A 78 0.05 -21.18 -7.97
CA GLY A 78 -1.04 -20.22 -7.97
C GLY A 78 -0.48 -18.81 -7.88
N TYR A 79 -1.24 -17.81 -8.33
CA TYR A 79 -0.78 -16.43 -8.39
C TYR A 79 -1.74 -15.47 -7.69
N LEU A 80 -1.19 -14.58 -6.89
CA LEU A 80 -1.83 -13.34 -6.45
C LEU A 80 -1.13 -12.19 -7.18
N ILE A 81 -1.90 -11.30 -7.81
CA ILE A 81 -1.36 -10.23 -8.65
C ILE A 81 -1.93 -8.90 -8.18
N THR A 82 -1.04 -7.94 -7.96
CA THR A 82 -1.40 -6.60 -7.47
C THR A 82 -2.30 -5.85 -8.45
N PRO A 83 -2.95 -4.75 -8.02
CA PRO A 83 -3.39 -3.70 -8.94
C PRO A 83 -2.25 -3.20 -9.82
N GLN A 84 -2.62 -2.52 -10.90
CA GLN A 84 -1.64 -1.88 -11.78
C GLN A 84 -0.87 -0.82 -11.00
N ILE A 85 0.46 -0.92 -11.00
CA ILE A 85 1.37 0.06 -10.39
C ILE A 85 1.97 0.98 -11.44
N ILE A 86 2.41 2.15 -11.01
CA ILE A 86 3.35 2.95 -11.82
C ILE A 86 4.60 2.09 -12.02
N ALA A 87 5.06 2.02 -13.27
CA ALA A 87 6.27 1.31 -13.67
C ALA A 87 7.40 1.55 -12.64
N PRO A 88 7.97 0.50 -12.04
CA PRO A 88 8.97 0.67 -10.99
C PRO A 88 10.23 1.31 -11.56
N ASP A 89 10.81 2.21 -10.78
CA ASP A 89 12.02 2.98 -11.12
C ASP A 89 13.28 2.43 -10.43
N GLY A 90 13.15 1.32 -9.69
CA GLY A 90 14.24 0.69 -8.93
C GLY A 90 14.42 1.17 -7.50
N ASN A 91 13.64 2.17 -7.04
CA ASN A 91 13.82 2.78 -5.72
C ASN A 91 12.78 2.32 -4.69
N LYS A 92 12.04 1.26 -5.01
CA LYS A 92 10.86 0.83 -4.24
C LYS A 92 11.07 -0.54 -3.63
N THR A 93 10.39 -0.78 -2.52
CA THR A 93 10.42 -2.04 -1.79
C THR A 93 9.01 -2.57 -1.63
N LEU A 94 8.85 -3.88 -1.84
CA LEU A 94 7.66 -4.64 -1.48
C LEU A 94 7.90 -5.32 -0.12
N THR A 95 6.99 -5.12 0.83
CA THR A 95 6.95 -5.89 2.08
C THR A 95 5.62 -6.60 2.21
N PHE A 96 5.63 -7.78 2.81
CA PHE A 96 4.43 -8.57 3.06
C PHE A 96 4.69 -9.58 4.17
N LYS A 97 3.64 -10.06 4.81
CA LYS A 97 3.72 -11.19 5.75
C LYS A 97 3.31 -12.47 5.04
N ALA A 98 4.01 -13.57 5.32
CA ALA A 98 3.60 -14.88 4.85
C ALA A 98 3.97 -15.99 5.83
N ALA A 99 3.23 -17.10 5.72
CA ALA A 99 3.45 -18.30 6.53
C ALA A 99 3.08 -19.56 5.74
N LEU A 100 3.84 -20.64 5.94
CA LEU A 100 3.31 -21.98 5.75
C LEU A 100 2.40 -22.29 6.95
N THR A 101 1.15 -22.65 6.71
CA THR A 101 0.23 -22.88 7.83
C THR A 101 0.49 -24.23 8.49
N THR A 102 0.28 -24.30 9.80
CA THR A 102 0.43 -25.54 10.59
C THR A 102 -0.59 -26.62 10.22
N GLY A 103 -1.66 -26.25 9.51
CA GLY A 103 -2.65 -27.20 8.96
C GLY A 103 -2.24 -27.83 7.64
N SER A 104 -1.06 -27.51 7.10
CA SER A 104 -0.52 -28.16 5.90
C SER A 104 -0.21 -29.64 6.14
N ALA A 105 -0.22 -30.44 5.07
CA ALA A 105 0.16 -31.85 5.13
C ALA A 105 1.55 -32.03 5.78
N SER A 106 1.73 -33.13 6.52
CA SER A 106 3.02 -33.44 7.17
C SER A 106 4.16 -33.49 6.16
N GLY A 107 5.27 -32.80 6.47
CA GLY A 107 6.44 -32.69 5.59
C GLY A 107 6.25 -31.74 4.39
N ALA A 108 5.11 -31.06 4.27
CA ALA A 108 4.92 -30.06 3.23
C ALA A 108 5.86 -28.87 3.42
N THR A 109 6.33 -28.32 2.30
CA THR A 109 7.06 -27.07 2.20
C THR A 109 6.30 -26.14 1.27
N GLY A 110 6.63 -24.85 1.34
CA GLY A 110 6.01 -23.82 0.52
C GLY A 110 7.03 -22.80 0.08
N THR A 111 6.86 -22.27 -1.13
CA THR A 111 7.70 -21.20 -1.67
C THR A 111 6.88 -20.06 -2.22
N ILE A 112 7.41 -18.86 -2.10
CA ILE A 112 6.93 -17.66 -2.80
C ILE A 112 8.07 -17.09 -3.65
N GLU A 113 7.81 -16.93 -4.94
CA GLU A 113 8.68 -16.19 -5.86
C GLU A 113 7.96 -14.89 -6.24
N ILE A 114 8.61 -13.76 -6.02
CA ILE A 114 8.07 -12.45 -6.42
C ILE A 114 8.56 -12.16 -7.83
N GLY A 115 7.67 -11.69 -8.71
CA GLY A 115 8.03 -11.30 -10.05
C GLY A 115 7.22 -10.13 -10.58
N LEU A 116 7.66 -9.61 -11.73
CA LEU A 116 6.98 -8.55 -12.47
C LEU A 116 6.33 -9.14 -13.74
N VAL A 117 5.10 -8.70 -14.04
CA VAL A 117 4.29 -9.15 -15.19
C VAL A 117 3.61 -7.98 -15.90
N ASP A 118 3.22 -8.21 -17.15
CA ASP A 118 2.51 -7.22 -17.99
C ASP A 118 0.99 -7.39 -17.96
N ASN A 119 0.52 -8.56 -17.52
CA ASN A 119 -0.88 -8.95 -17.55
C ASN A 119 -1.24 -9.69 -16.26
N THR A 120 -2.50 -9.60 -15.85
CA THR A 120 -3.07 -10.29 -14.70
C THR A 120 -3.71 -11.65 -15.04
N THR A 121 -3.85 -11.99 -16.32
CA THR A 121 -4.47 -13.25 -16.78
C THR A 121 -3.51 -14.23 -17.45
N ASP A 122 -2.31 -13.78 -17.81
CA ASP A 122 -1.26 -14.60 -18.42
C ASP A 122 0.10 -14.31 -17.77
N MET A 123 0.74 -15.37 -17.26
CA MET A 123 2.03 -15.32 -16.57
C MET A 123 3.21 -15.64 -17.49
N SER A 124 3.02 -15.72 -18.80
CA SER A 124 4.09 -15.92 -19.79
C SER A 124 5.20 -14.86 -19.69
N THR A 125 4.86 -13.65 -19.24
CA THR A 125 5.83 -12.57 -19.02
C THR A 125 6.35 -12.51 -17.59
N PHE A 126 6.15 -13.51 -16.74
CA PHE A 126 6.69 -13.48 -15.39
C PHE A 126 8.22 -13.38 -15.38
N THR A 127 8.74 -12.34 -14.73
CA THR A 127 10.17 -12.15 -14.51
C THR A 127 10.44 -12.03 -13.02
N ALA A 128 11.10 -13.03 -12.45
CA ALA A 128 11.43 -13.10 -11.04
C ALA A 128 12.31 -11.92 -10.61
N ILE A 129 12.05 -11.40 -9.41
CA ILE A 129 12.84 -10.36 -8.75
C ILE A 129 13.40 -10.89 -7.43
N GLY A 130 14.63 -11.40 -7.51
CA GLY A 130 15.32 -12.02 -6.38
C GLY A 130 15.16 -13.55 -6.32
N ASN A 131 15.52 -14.12 -5.17
CA ASN A 131 15.49 -15.56 -4.94
C ASN A 131 14.11 -16.04 -4.48
N SER A 132 13.81 -17.31 -4.74
CA SER A 132 12.65 -17.99 -4.15
C SER A 132 12.73 -17.97 -2.62
N ILE A 133 11.63 -17.59 -1.98
CA ILE A 133 11.49 -17.52 -0.53
C ILE A 133 10.93 -18.85 -0.03
N ASN A 134 11.72 -19.60 0.74
CA ASN A 134 11.25 -20.80 1.43
C ASN A 134 10.48 -20.40 2.68
N LEU A 135 9.24 -20.85 2.79
CA LEU A 135 8.37 -20.54 3.91
C LEU A 135 8.58 -21.50 5.07
N THR A 136 8.55 -20.95 6.27
CA THR A 136 8.51 -21.70 7.52
C THR A 136 7.12 -21.65 8.13
N ALA A 137 6.87 -22.52 9.12
CA ALA A 137 5.72 -22.35 9.99
C ALA A 137 5.83 -21.03 10.79
N GLY A 138 4.71 -20.35 10.97
CA GLY A 138 4.63 -19.05 11.64
C GLY A 138 4.70 -17.85 10.68
N ILE A 139 4.10 -16.74 11.09
CA ILE A 139 4.01 -15.52 10.29
C ILE A 139 5.35 -14.79 10.31
N VAL A 140 5.95 -14.61 9.13
CA VAL A 140 7.21 -13.90 8.93
C VAL A 140 6.98 -12.74 7.97
N GLN A 141 7.60 -11.59 8.24
CA GLN A 141 7.61 -10.45 7.33
C GLN A 141 8.80 -10.54 6.37
N TYR A 142 8.53 -10.41 5.08
CA TYR A 142 9.51 -10.40 4.00
C TYR A 142 9.64 -9.00 3.39
N SER A 143 10.79 -8.72 2.80
CA SER A 143 11.12 -7.46 2.15
C SER A 143 11.90 -7.74 0.87
N VAL A 144 11.41 -7.24 -0.25
CA VAL A 144 11.96 -7.49 -1.59
C VAL A 144 12.14 -6.15 -2.32
N PRO A 145 13.37 -5.76 -2.67
CA PRO A 145 13.62 -4.63 -3.54
C PRO A 145 13.02 -4.86 -4.93
N VAL A 146 12.33 -3.86 -5.48
CA VAL A 146 11.71 -3.95 -6.80
C VAL A 146 12.60 -3.20 -7.81
N PRO A 147 13.23 -3.89 -8.78
CA PRO A 147 14.11 -3.27 -9.76
C PRO A 147 13.34 -2.41 -10.76
N PRO A 148 14.02 -1.53 -11.53
CA PRO A 148 13.39 -0.78 -12.60
C PRO A 148 12.79 -1.72 -13.66
N SER A 149 11.60 -1.41 -14.16
CA SER A 149 10.93 -2.22 -15.19
C SER A 149 9.82 -1.45 -15.87
N SER A 150 9.51 -1.83 -17.11
CA SER A 150 8.29 -1.37 -17.82
C SER A 150 7.02 -2.12 -17.38
N LYS A 151 7.19 -3.24 -16.68
CA LYS A 151 6.10 -4.10 -16.18
C LYS A 151 5.39 -3.44 -15.01
N GLN A 152 4.06 -3.50 -15.02
CA GLN A 152 3.22 -2.67 -14.14
C GLN A 152 2.39 -3.50 -13.15
N TYR A 153 2.76 -4.75 -12.93
CA TYR A 153 2.13 -5.61 -11.94
C TYR A 153 3.19 -6.41 -11.20
N ILE A 154 3.00 -6.60 -9.91
CA ILE A 154 3.78 -7.52 -9.09
C ILE A 154 2.94 -8.79 -8.92
N ALA A 155 3.54 -9.93 -9.22
CA ALA A 155 2.93 -11.24 -9.05
C ALA A 155 3.65 -12.00 -7.93
N PHE A 156 2.87 -12.55 -7.01
CA PHE A 156 3.28 -13.53 -6.03
C PHE A 156 3.02 -14.91 -6.64
N LYS A 157 4.07 -15.61 -7.07
CA LYS A 157 3.98 -16.99 -7.53
C LYS A 157 4.17 -17.91 -6.33
N ILE A 158 3.10 -18.59 -5.94
CA ILE A 158 3.03 -19.38 -4.71
C ILE A 158 2.98 -20.85 -5.10
N THR A 159 3.81 -21.69 -4.48
CA THR A 159 3.85 -23.13 -4.76
C THR A 159 3.96 -23.91 -3.47
N GLY A 160 3.11 -24.92 -3.31
CA GLY A 160 3.18 -25.88 -2.20
C GLY A 160 3.69 -27.23 -2.70
N SER A 161 4.58 -27.87 -1.95
CA SER A 161 5.23 -29.12 -2.37
C SER A 161 4.32 -30.35 -2.38
N ASN A 162 3.26 -30.33 -1.57
CA ASN A 162 2.36 -31.47 -1.35
C ASN A 162 0.89 -31.09 -1.64
N MET A 163 0.04 -32.11 -1.76
CA MET A 163 -1.41 -31.93 -1.65
C MET A 163 -1.75 -31.36 -0.27
N HIS A 164 -2.82 -30.57 -0.18
CA HIS A 164 -3.26 -29.90 1.03
C HIS A 164 -2.17 -29.04 1.72
N THR A 165 -1.28 -28.43 0.92
CA THR A 165 -0.36 -27.40 1.39
C THR A 165 -1.10 -26.06 1.43
N ALA A 166 -1.05 -25.38 2.57
CA ALA A 166 -1.73 -24.14 2.83
C ALA A 166 -0.70 -23.04 3.15
N ILE A 167 -0.74 -21.94 2.41
CA ILE A 167 0.16 -20.80 2.56
C ILE A 167 -0.68 -19.52 2.69
N GLN A 168 -0.29 -18.64 3.60
CA GLN A 168 -0.96 -17.37 3.84
C GLN A 168 -0.08 -16.20 3.43
N ILE A 169 -0.70 -15.15 2.89
CA ILE A 169 -0.09 -13.85 2.60
C ILE A 169 -1.00 -12.76 3.16
N ASP A 170 -0.42 -11.79 3.84
CA ASP A 170 -1.13 -10.68 4.46
C ASP A 170 -0.26 -9.41 4.50
N ASP A 171 -0.86 -8.27 4.83
CA ASP A 171 -0.20 -6.96 5.01
C ASP A 171 0.74 -6.60 3.85
N VAL A 172 0.23 -6.64 2.61
CA VAL A 172 1.03 -6.33 1.42
C VAL A 172 1.18 -4.82 1.25
N VAL A 173 2.42 -4.38 1.28
CA VAL A 173 2.80 -2.99 1.16
C VAL A 173 3.83 -2.86 0.04
N TYR A 174 3.48 -2.17 -1.04
CA TYR A 174 4.45 -1.78 -2.07
C TYR A 174 4.67 -0.29 -1.97
N ASN A 175 5.93 0.10 -1.71
CA ASN A 175 6.31 1.49 -1.58
C ASN A 175 5.27 2.19 -0.71
N SER A 176 5.12 1.78 0.56
CA SER A 176 4.33 2.58 1.50
C SER A 176 4.78 4.01 1.31
N SER A 177 3.85 4.96 1.37
CA SER A 177 4.19 6.35 1.55
C SER A 177 5.09 6.39 2.77
N SER A 178 6.41 6.26 2.59
CA SER A 178 7.40 6.25 3.64
C SER A 178 7.16 7.55 4.33
N SER A 179 6.47 7.53 5.48
CA SER A 179 5.78 8.64 6.13
C SER A 179 6.32 10.02 5.71
N LEU A 180 5.98 10.56 4.51
CA LEU A 180 6.92 11.39 3.69
C LEU A 180 8.21 11.71 4.44
N GLY A 181 9.06 10.71 4.66
CA GLY A 181 10.16 10.84 5.60
C GLY A 181 11.12 11.74 4.89
N ILE A 182 11.02 13.05 5.11
CA ILE A 182 12.02 13.96 4.62
C ILE A 182 13.29 13.42 5.24
N LYS A 183 14.15 12.81 4.41
CA LYS A 183 15.56 12.80 4.71
C LYS A 183 15.89 14.28 4.73
N GLU A 184 15.80 14.88 5.93
CA GLU A 184 16.22 16.23 6.20
C GLU A 184 17.66 16.27 5.71
N ASN A 185 17.85 16.69 4.46
CA ASN A 185 19.16 17.04 3.95
C ASN A 185 19.48 18.47 4.41
N THR A 186 19.00 18.84 5.59
CA THR A 186 19.48 19.94 6.38
C THR A 186 20.60 19.38 7.27
N THR A 187 21.77 19.26 6.67
CA THR A 187 22.96 19.65 7.42
C THR A 187 22.64 20.97 8.15
N SER A 188 22.75 20.94 9.49
CA SER A 188 22.68 22.05 10.47
C SER A 188 21.36 22.15 11.28
N ARG A 189 21.37 21.82 12.58
CA ARG A 189 21.66 22.74 13.72
C ARG A 189 20.65 23.88 13.96
N ASP A 190 19.41 23.80 13.49
CA ASP A 190 18.39 24.80 13.85
C ASP A 190 17.37 24.29 14.90
N ASP A 191 17.34 25.00 16.04
CA ASP A 191 16.69 24.69 17.32
C ASP A 191 15.15 24.72 17.34
N ILE A 192 14.47 24.53 16.22
CA ILE A 192 13.00 24.65 16.16
C ILE A 192 12.35 23.27 16.05
N ARG A 193 11.66 22.87 17.11
CA ARG A 193 10.79 21.67 17.13
C ARG A 193 9.35 22.12 17.37
N PHE A 194 8.38 21.29 17.02
CA PHE A 194 6.99 21.54 17.39
C PHE A 194 6.20 20.24 17.52
N SER A 195 5.06 20.29 18.20
CA SER A 195 4.10 19.20 18.32
C SER A 195 2.66 19.72 18.23
N LEU A 196 1.69 18.81 18.14
CA LEU A 196 0.29 19.15 18.38
C LEU A 196 0.02 19.19 19.88
N ASN A 197 -0.95 20.02 20.30
CA ASN A 197 -1.53 19.88 21.64
C ASN A 197 -2.44 18.64 21.70
N THR A 198 -2.85 18.24 22.92
CA THR A 198 -3.66 17.04 23.16
C THR A 198 -4.95 16.99 22.32
N ASP A 199 -5.58 18.15 22.10
CA ASP A 199 -6.85 18.26 21.37
C ASP A 199 -6.69 18.46 19.85
N ASN A 200 -5.45 18.46 19.32
CA ASN A 200 -5.13 18.74 17.90
C ASN A 200 -5.71 20.09 17.39
N THR A 201 -5.85 21.08 18.26
CA THR A 201 -6.36 22.41 17.96
C THR A 201 -5.26 23.46 17.80
N ALA A 202 -4.04 23.17 18.21
CA ALA A 202 -2.89 24.07 18.09
C ALA A 202 -1.57 23.32 17.84
N LEU A 203 -0.64 24.00 17.18
CA LEU A 203 0.77 23.65 17.14
C LEU A 203 1.48 24.33 18.31
N LEU A 204 2.37 23.60 18.99
CA LEU A 204 3.20 24.07 20.10
C LEU A 204 4.66 24.02 19.68
N PHE A 205 5.34 25.16 19.67
CA PHE A 205 6.73 25.30 19.25
C PHE A 205 7.68 25.24 20.45
N PHE A 206 8.78 24.51 20.30
CA PHE A 206 9.87 24.40 21.25
C PHE A 206 11.11 24.97 20.57
N THR A 207 11.35 26.26 20.79
CA THR A 207 12.43 27.01 20.14
C THR A 207 12.92 28.14 21.05
N LYS A 208 14.20 28.48 20.96
CA LYS A 208 14.75 29.71 21.56
C LYS A 208 14.70 30.90 20.60
N LYS A 209 14.38 30.66 19.33
CA LYS A 209 14.28 31.69 18.29
C LYS A 209 12.88 32.29 18.28
N GLN A 210 12.80 33.60 18.11
CA GLN A 210 11.52 34.28 17.91
C GLN A 210 10.96 34.00 16.52
N LEU A 211 9.67 33.66 16.47
CA LEU A 211 8.95 33.37 15.25
C LEU A 211 8.23 34.62 14.73
N ARG A 212 8.29 34.83 13.41
CA ARG A 212 7.69 35.95 12.69
C ARG A 212 6.34 35.57 12.08
N ASN A 213 6.29 34.48 11.33
CA ASN A 213 5.10 34.06 10.59
C ASN A 213 5.05 32.54 10.47
N ILE A 214 3.84 32.00 10.40
CA ILE A 214 3.55 30.61 10.11
C ILE A 214 2.66 30.58 8.88
N GLN A 215 3.01 29.78 7.88
CA GLN A 215 2.15 29.49 6.73
C GLN A 215 1.88 28.00 6.67
N ILE A 216 0.62 27.61 6.45
CA ILE A 216 0.19 26.22 6.37
C ILE A 216 -0.49 25.99 5.02
N HIS A 217 -0.03 24.95 4.33
CA HIS A 217 -0.59 24.49 3.07
C HIS A 217 -1.20 23.10 3.22
N SER A 218 -2.33 22.86 2.55
CA SER A 218 -2.93 21.54 2.41
C SER A 218 -2.02 20.60 1.60
N ALA A 219 -2.33 19.30 1.60
CA ALA A 219 -1.66 18.33 0.74
C ALA A 219 -1.75 18.64 -0.77
N SER A 220 -2.75 19.42 -1.20
CA SER A 220 -2.89 19.91 -2.58
C SER A 220 -2.12 21.21 -2.86
N GLY A 221 -1.38 21.73 -1.89
CA GLY A 221 -0.56 22.95 -2.01
C GLY A 221 -1.32 24.26 -1.76
N GLN A 222 -2.64 24.21 -1.52
CA GLN A 222 -3.43 25.39 -1.20
C GLN A 222 -3.06 25.93 0.18
N MET A 223 -2.79 27.23 0.31
CA MET A 223 -2.61 27.86 1.61
C MET A 223 -3.94 27.89 2.38
N VAL A 224 -3.95 27.33 3.58
CA VAL A 224 -5.15 27.12 4.40
C VAL A 224 -5.10 27.86 5.73
N ALA A 225 -3.92 28.28 6.18
CA ALA A 225 -3.76 29.17 7.32
C ALA A 225 -2.47 29.97 7.19
N GLU A 226 -2.48 31.19 7.70
CA GLU A 226 -1.31 32.04 7.81
C GLU A 226 -1.44 32.94 9.04
N GLY A 227 -0.32 33.26 9.68
CA GLY A 227 -0.26 34.34 10.65
C GLY A 227 0.90 34.25 11.63
N LYS A 228 1.00 35.28 12.46
CA LYS A 228 1.96 35.31 13.57
C LYS A 228 1.54 34.34 14.68
N PRO A 229 2.45 33.52 15.23
CA PRO A 229 2.14 32.68 16.37
C PRO A 229 1.88 33.53 17.63
N ASN A 230 1.00 33.01 18.49
CA ASN A 230 0.71 33.59 19.79
C ASN A 230 1.61 32.96 20.85
N GLY A 231 2.71 33.64 21.17
CA GLY A 231 3.80 33.07 21.95
C GLY A 231 4.37 31.84 21.24
N ASP A 232 4.42 30.72 21.95
CA ASP A 232 4.91 29.45 21.44
C ASP A 232 3.83 28.59 20.78
N SER A 233 2.68 29.17 20.41
CA SER A 233 1.54 28.42 19.87
C SER A 233 0.95 29.03 18.60
N PHE A 234 0.40 28.17 17.73
CA PHE A 234 -0.36 28.61 16.56
C PHE A 234 -1.64 27.79 16.42
N SER A 235 -2.79 28.46 16.32
CA SER A 235 -4.09 27.79 16.24
C SER A 235 -4.31 27.15 14.87
N ILE A 236 -4.74 25.90 14.88
CA ILE A 236 -5.12 25.12 13.70
C ILE A 236 -6.55 24.59 13.81
N ASN A 237 -7.36 25.14 14.74
CA ASN A 237 -8.73 24.70 15.02
C ASN A 237 -9.65 24.66 13.78
N LYS A 238 -9.42 25.54 12.79
CA LYS A 238 -10.20 25.60 11.54
C LYS A 238 -9.78 24.57 10.49
N LEU A 239 -8.62 23.93 10.66
CA LEU A 239 -8.15 22.89 9.73
C LEU A 239 -8.94 21.60 9.94
N GLN A 240 -9.22 20.88 8.85
CA GLN A 240 -9.81 19.54 8.89
C GLN A 240 -8.74 18.49 9.23
N THR A 241 -9.15 17.27 9.54
CA THR A 241 -8.23 16.12 9.63
C THR A 241 -7.49 15.92 8.31
N GLY A 242 -6.17 15.78 8.35
CA GLY A 242 -5.37 15.63 7.14
C GLY A 242 -3.87 15.94 7.31
N LEU A 243 -3.13 15.75 6.21
CA LEU A 243 -1.72 16.10 6.08
C LEU A 243 -1.55 17.56 5.65
N TYR A 244 -0.64 18.26 6.30
CA TYR A 244 -0.32 19.66 6.03
C TYR A 244 1.18 19.90 5.96
N TYR A 245 1.58 20.86 5.12
CA TYR A 245 2.93 21.41 5.07
C TYR A 245 2.96 22.75 5.79
N ILE A 246 4.04 23.03 6.52
CA ILE A 246 4.20 24.26 7.29
C ILE A 246 5.52 24.94 6.93
N SER A 247 5.47 26.27 6.76
CA SER A 247 6.66 27.13 6.68
C SER A 247 6.73 27.97 7.94
N ILE A 248 7.80 27.81 8.70
CA ILE A 248 8.05 28.54 9.96
C ILE A 248 9.08 29.61 9.67
N GLU A 249 8.66 30.86 9.72
CA GLU A 249 9.51 32.01 9.49
C GLU A 249 9.99 32.59 10.81
N THR A 250 11.30 32.77 10.97
CA THR A 250 11.92 33.39 12.14
C THR A 250 12.13 34.89 11.91
N VAL A 251 12.29 35.66 12.99
CA VAL A 251 12.51 37.11 12.91
C VAL A 251 13.79 37.49 12.16
N ASP A 252 14.82 36.65 12.22
CA ASP A 252 16.06 36.78 11.43
C ASP A 252 15.90 36.41 9.95
N GLY A 253 14.68 36.10 9.51
CA GLY A 253 14.31 35.91 8.10
C GLY A 253 14.57 34.51 7.54
N ARG A 254 14.88 33.53 8.39
CA ARG A 254 14.97 32.13 7.94
C ARG A 254 13.59 31.52 7.81
N ILE A 255 13.40 30.70 6.79
CA ILE A 255 12.19 29.92 6.57
C ILE A 255 12.54 28.45 6.75
N ILE A 256 11.87 27.79 7.68
CA ILE A 256 12.06 26.39 8.02
C ILE A 256 10.81 25.62 7.57
N PRO A 257 10.90 24.82 6.50
CA PRO A 257 9.80 23.99 6.06
C PRO A 257 9.66 22.75 6.94
N SER A 258 8.43 22.30 7.18
CA SER A 258 8.13 21.04 7.86
C SER A 258 6.73 20.55 7.49
N LYS A 259 6.20 19.55 8.21
CA LYS A 259 4.87 18.99 8.00
C LYS A 259 4.26 18.41 9.27
N PHE A 260 2.94 18.27 9.30
CA PHE A 260 2.23 17.59 10.39
C PHE A 260 0.94 16.93 9.90
N ILE A 261 0.41 16.00 10.70
CA ILE A 261 -0.88 15.36 10.46
C ILE A 261 -1.83 15.82 11.56
N LYS A 262 -2.88 16.54 11.20
CA LYS A 262 -4.00 16.81 12.11
C LYS A 262 -4.91 15.60 12.13
N LYS A 263 -5.18 15.07 13.33
CA LYS A 263 -6.15 13.98 13.56
C LYS A 263 -7.51 14.56 13.88
#